data_AF-A0AAD5BLH7-F1
#
_entry.id   AF-A0AAD5BLH7-F1
#
_cell.length_a   1.000
_cell.length_b   1.000
_cell.length_c   1.000
_cell.angle_alpha   90.00
_cell.angle_beta   90.00
_cell.angle_gamma   90.00
#
_symmetry.space_group_name_H-M   'P 1'
#
loop_
_entity.id
_entity.type
_entity.pdbx_description
1 polymer ?
#
loop_
_entity_poly.entity_id
_entity_poly.type
_entity_poly.pdbx_seq_one_letter_code
_entity_poly.pdbx_strand_id
1 'polypeptide(L)'
;MMILSRSRMIVGSFHKSLIATDAAPLYALLLNSNFSRLLSSSSSAAEEENEELKEFNNYLNNLKNHEQSGVPKAAGTDSHHGFDLGRMTRLMQSLGNPHSNFKAIHIAGTKGKGSTAAFLSNILRAQGYSVGSYTSPHIKTIRERITLGTSLASPVSAKSLNSLFQRIKLVLDQAVQLEQGHLTHFEVLTAVAFNLFAQDNVDIAVIEAGLGGARDATNIISSSNLAAAVITTISEEHLAALGGSLESIAVAKSGIIKHGCPVVLGGPYLPHIELILRNKASSMCSPVISASDIGNTSTIKGISNVVSDIPCQLSDIILNIEKDLRLVCT
;
A
#
# COMPACT_ATOMS: atom_id res chain seq x y z
N MET A 1 1.15 14.67 1.66
CA MET A 1 0.53 14.51 2.98
C MET A 1 0.96 13.16 3.52
N MET A 2 2.01 13.14 4.35
CA MET A 2 2.48 11.90 4.98
C MET A 2 1.63 11.66 6.22
N ILE A 3 0.93 10.53 6.29
CA ILE A 3 0.13 10.17 7.47
C ILE A 3 1.06 9.49 8.48
N LEU A 4 1.60 10.30 9.39
CA LEU A 4 2.40 9.85 10.52
C LEU A 4 1.47 9.59 11.70
N SER A 5 1.06 8.34 11.91
CA SER A 5 0.30 7.96 13.12
C SER A 5 1.25 7.60 14.26
N ARG A 6 1.16 8.32 15.38
CA ARG A 6 1.77 7.88 16.64
C ARG A 6 0.88 6.81 17.27
N SER A 7 1.16 5.55 16.97
CA SER A 7 0.47 4.40 17.56
C SER A 7 0.86 4.23 19.04
N ARG A 8 0.15 4.90 19.96
CA ARG A 8 0.33 4.70 21.41
C ARG A 8 -0.65 3.63 21.90
N MET A 9 -0.27 2.36 21.76
CA MET A 9 -1.11 1.24 22.19
C MET A 9 -1.22 1.20 23.72
N ILE A 10 -2.45 1.35 24.23
CA ILE A 10 -2.79 1.12 25.64
C ILE A 10 -3.71 -0.09 25.69
N VAL A 11 -3.16 -1.26 26.01
CA VAL A 11 -3.94 -2.49 26.24
C VAL A 11 -4.36 -2.53 27.71
N GLY A 12 -5.67 -2.45 27.98
CA GLY A 12 -6.26 -3.01 29.21
C GLY A 12 -6.76 -4.42 28.90
N SER A 13 -6.64 -5.43 29.77
CA SER A 13 -6.16 -5.53 31.16
C SER A 13 -5.53 -6.94 31.34
N PHE A 14 -4.75 -7.31 32.36
CA PHE A 14 -4.62 -6.85 33.75
C PHE A 14 -3.17 -6.86 34.26
N HIS A 15 -2.94 -6.14 35.37
CA HIS A 15 -1.84 -6.29 36.34
C HIS A 15 -0.47 -6.81 35.83
N LYS A 16 0.37 -5.87 35.36
CA LYS A 16 1.69 -5.67 35.97
C LYS A 16 2.17 -4.23 35.82
N SER A 17 2.61 -3.64 36.92
CA SER A 17 3.11 -2.27 36.97
C SER A 17 4.46 -2.13 36.26
N LEU A 18 4.52 -1.24 35.26
CA LEU A 18 5.78 -0.67 34.79
C LEU A 18 5.61 0.85 34.69
N ILE A 19 6.09 1.54 35.74
CA ILE A 19 6.24 2.98 35.75
C ILE A 19 7.47 3.30 34.90
N ALA A 20 7.28 3.96 33.76
CA ALA A 20 8.35 4.60 33.00
C ALA A 20 8.23 6.11 33.20
N THR A 21 9.23 6.70 33.85
CA THR A 21 9.26 8.10 34.31
C THR A 21 9.39 9.12 33.18
N ASP A 22 8.91 10.34 33.44
CA ASP A 22 9.04 11.48 32.53
C ASP A 22 10.48 11.72 32.05
N ALA A 23 10.65 11.73 30.72
CA ALA A 23 11.89 12.08 30.04
C ALA A 23 11.62 12.93 28.78
N ALA A 24 10.77 13.96 28.93
CA ALA A 24 10.45 14.91 27.87
C ALA A 24 10.75 16.35 28.32
N PRO A 25 12.02 16.80 28.22
CA PRO A 25 12.25 18.01 27.42
C PRO A 25 13.55 18.05 26.59
N LEU A 26 14.45 17.05 26.72
CA LEU A 26 15.82 17.17 26.20
C LEU A 26 15.98 17.12 24.67
N TYR A 27 15.02 16.57 23.94
CA TYR A 27 15.11 16.44 22.47
C TYR A 27 14.85 17.73 21.67
N ALA A 28 14.25 18.76 22.28
CA ALA A 28 13.90 20.00 21.57
C ALA A 28 15.10 20.93 21.33
N LEU A 29 16.15 20.84 22.13
CA LEU A 29 17.27 21.80 22.12
C LEU A 29 18.39 21.47 21.10
N LEU A 30 18.47 20.24 20.60
CA LEU A 30 19.52 19.82 19.65
C LEU A 30 19.24 20.22 18.18
N LEU A 31 18.05 20.74 17.87
CA LEU A 31 17.63 21.05 16.50
C LEU A 31 17.92 22.49 16.05
N ASN A 32 18.07 23.44 16.98
CA ASN A 32 18.13 24.87 16.65
C ASN A 32 19.50 25.35 16.12
N SER A 33 20.61 24.68 16.41
CA SER A 33 21.96 25.18 16.06
C SER A 33 22.47 24.78 14.66
N ASN A 34 21.77 23.89 13.94
CA ASN A 34 22.23 23.35 12.64
C ASN A 34 21.43 23.87 11.43
N PHE A 35 20.37 24.65 11.64
CA PHE A 35 19.34 24.95 10.62
C PHE A 35 19.88 25.72 9.41
N SER A 36 20.86 26.62 9.60
CA SER A 36 21.46 27.40 8.51
C SER A 36 22.40 26.60 7.60
N ARG A 37 22.98 25.48 8.08
CA ARG A 37 23.77 24.56 7.23
C ARG A 37 22.88 23.57 6.47
N LEU A 38 21.71 23.24 7.03
CA LEU A 38 20.76 22.30 6.44
C LEU A 38 20.15 22.81 5.13
N LEU A 39 19.83 24.10 5.04
CA LEU A 39 19.25 24.71 3.85
C LEU A 39 20.20 24.68 2.64
N SER A 40 21.50 24.92 2.84
CA SER A 40 22.51 24.78 1.76
C SER A 40 22.76 23.32 1.36
N SER A 41 22.57 22.35 2.27
CA SER A 41 22.69 20.92 1.94
C SER A 41 21.42 20.32 1.32
N SER A 42 20.26 20.97 1.44
CA SER A 42 19.00 20.43 0.93
C SER A 42 18.84 20.52 -0.58
N SER A 43 19.47 21.51 -1.25
CA SER A 43 19.51 21.55 -2.72
C SER A 43 20.46 20.49 -3.27
N SER A 44 21.68 20.38 -2.71
CA SER A 44 22.66 19.39 -3.17
C SER A 44 22.17 17.96 -2.93
N ALA A 45 21.54 17.66 -1.78
CA ALA A 45 20.98 16.34 -1.52
C ALA A 45 19.82 15.98 -2.46
N ALA A 46 19.01 16.95 -2.89
CA ALA A 46 17.94 16.74 -3.86
C ALA A 46 18.48 16.57 -5.31
N GLU A 47 19.56 17.27 -5.65
CA GLU A 47 20.28 17.09 -6.93
C GLU A 47 21.00 15.74 -6.98
N GLU A 48 21.69 15.34 -5.90
CA GLU A 48 22.31 14.01 -5.75
C GLU A 48 21.28 12.89 -5.83
N GLU A 49 20.11 13.02 -5.18
CA GLU A 49 19.01 12.06 -5.29
C GLU A 49 18.45 11.98 -6.71
N ASN A 50 18.30 13.11 -7.39
CA ASN A 50 17.83 13.16 -8.78
C ASN A 50 18.81 12.48 -9.74
N GLU A 51 20.12 12.65 -9.57
CA GLU A 51 21.13 11.96 -10.37
C GLU A 51 21.20 10.46 -10.04
N GLU A 52 21.16 10.06 -8.76
CA GLU A 52 21.14 8.65 -8.32
C GLU A 52 19.92 7.88 -8.88
N LEU A 53 18.76 8.53 -9.01
CA LEU A 53 17.54 7.93 -9.56
C LEU A 53 17.31 8.23 -11.06
N LYS A 54 18.21 8.94 -11.72
CA LYS A 54 18.02 9.45 -13.09
C LYS A 54 17.73 8.36 -14.10
N GLU A 55 18.53 7.29 -14.10
CA GLU A 55 18.33 6.17 -15.02
C GLU A 55 17.02 5.43 -14.73
N PHE A 56 16.72 5.16 -13.45
CA PHE A 56 15.48 4.51 -13.04
C PHE A 56 14.22 5.31 -13.42
N ASN A 57 14.24 6.62 -13.19
CA ASN A 57 13.15 7.52 -13.55
C ASN A 57 13.00 7.60 -15.08
N ASN A 58 14.09 7.74 -15.83
CA ASN A 58 14.05 7.73 -17.29
C ASN A 58 13.52 6.39 -17.85
N TYR A 59 13.91 5.27 -17.24
CA TYR A 59 13.40 3.94 -17.58
C TYR A 59 11.87 3.87 -17.40
N LEU A 60 11.39 4.25 -16.22
CA LEU A 60 9.96 4.28 -15.90
C LEU A 60 9.16 5.28 -16.73
N ASN A 61 9.76 6.38 -17.19
CA ASN A 61 9.11 7.39 -18.03
C ASN A 61 9.01 6.95 -19.51
N ASN A 62 9.88 6.04 -19.96
CA ASN A 62 9.80 5.45 -21.29
C ASN A 62 8.74 4.33 -21.40
N LEU A 63 8.18 3.88 -20.27
CA LEU A 63 7.09 2.91 -20.22
C LEU A 63 5.72 3.59 -20.31
N LYS A 64 4.70 2.83 -20.71
CA LYS A 64 3.34 3.33 -20.81
C LYS A 64 2.79 3.71 -19.42
N ASN A 65 2.60 5.01 -19.17
CA ASN A 65 2.09 5.52 -17.90
C ASN A 65 0.61 5.94 -18.01
N HIS A 66 -0.28 5.10 -17.47
CA HIS A 66 -1.73 5.33 -17.48
C HIS A 66 -2.24 6.36 -16.45
N GLU A 67 -1.41 6.73 -15.48
CA GLU A 67 -1.74 7.80 -14.52
C GLU A 67 -1.61 9.19 -15.20
N GLN A 68 -0.69 9.31 -16.16
CA GLN A 68 -0.45 10.54 -16.92
C GLN A 68 -1.23 10.58 -18.24
N SER A 69 -1.21 9.50 -19.01
CA SER A 69 -1.88 9.42 -20.33
C SER A 69 -3.39 9.12 -20.25
N GLY A 70 -3.90 8.84 -19.05
CA GLY A 70 -5.27 8.41 -18.83
C GLY A 70 -5.43 6.88 -18.90
N VAL A 71 -6.44 6.41 -18.17
CA VAL A 71 -6.80 5.00 -18.10
C VAL A 71 -7.70 4.62 -19.29
N PRO A 72 -7.39 3.54 -20.05
CA PRO A 72 -8.19 3.14 -21.20
C PRO A 72 -9.62 2.74 -20.81
N LYS A 73 -10.56 2.88 -21.76
CA LYS A 73 -11.91 2.34 -21.62
C LYS A 73 -11.84 0.82 -21.39
N ALA A 74 -12.64 0.32 -20.46
CA ALA A 74 -12.72 -1.09 -20.06
C ALA A 74 -11.41 -1.71 -19.49
N ALA A 75 -10.40 -0.91 -19.13
CA ALA A 75 -9.11 -1.40 -18.63
C ALA A 75 -9.20 -2.29 -17.37
N GLY A 76 -10.13 -2.04 -16.45
CA GLY A 76 -10.32 -2.86 -15.24
C GLY A 76 -11.28 -4.04 -15.41
N THR A 77 -11.67 -4.38 -16.64
CA THR A 77 -12.67 -5.42 -16.95
C THR A 77 -12.05 -6.63 -17.64
N ASP A 78 -12.82 -7.71 -17.79
CA ASP A 78 -12.40 -8.93 -18.50
C ASP A 78 -12.45 -8.82 -20.05
N SER A 79 -12.61 -7.61 -20.60
CA SER A 79 -12.59 -7.39 -22.06
C SER A 79 -11.19 -7.61 -22.68
N HIS A 80 -11.12 -7.78 -24.00
CA HIS A 80 -9.84 -7.85 -24.74
C HIS A 80 -8.99 -6.56 -24.62
N HIS A 81 -9.57 -5.44 -24.15
CA HIS A 81 -8.85 -4.20 -23.88
C HIS A 81 -8.57 -3.98 -22.37
N GLY A 82 -8.89 -4.98 -21.54
CA GLY A 82 -8.55 -5.01 -20.13
C GLY A 82 -7.04 -5.14 -19.87
N PHE A 83 -6.62 -4.81 -18.66
CA PHE A 83 -5.26 -5.07 -18.19
C PHE A 83 -4.99 -6.57 -18.05
N ASP A 84 -3.77 -6.96 -18.42
CA ASP A 84 -3.34 -8.36 -18.53
C ASP A 84 -2.55 -8.78 -17.29
N LEU A 85 -3.21 -9.47 -16.35
CA LEU A 85 -2.52 -10.11 -15.22
C LEU A 85 -1.52 -11.18 -15.67
N GLY A 86 -1.68 -11.76 -16.87
CA GLY A 86 -0.72 -12.70 -17.44
C GLY A 86 0.64 -12.05 -17.67
N ARG A 87 0.68 -10.82 -18.19
CA ARG A 87 1.90 -10.02 -18.35
C ARG A 87 2.61 -9.81 -17.02
N MET A 88 1.88 -9.31 -16.02
CA MET A 88 2.42 -9.11 -14.68
C MET A 88 2.90 -10.44 -14.06
N THR A 89 2.17 -11.54 -14.27
CA THR A 89 2.57 -12.87 -13.79
C THR A 89 3.88 -13.34 -14.44
N ARG A 90 4.03 -13.19 -15.77
CA ARG A 90 5.27 -13.53 -16.50
C ARG A 90 6.46 -12.68 -16.04
N LEU A 91 6.26 -11.38 -15.84
CA LEU A 91 7.28 -10.48 -15.27
C LEU A 91 7.74 -10.95 -13.87
N MET A 92 6.79 -11.30 -13.00
CA MET A 92 7.12 -11.77 -11.65
C MET A 92 7.80 -13.14 -11.65
N GLN A 93 7.46 -14.03 -12.58
CA GLN A 93 8.14 -15.32 -12.77
C GLN A 93 9.60 -15.14 -13.17
N SER A 94 9.88 -14.27 -14.15
CA SER A 94 11.25 -13.94 -14.57
C SER A 94 12.10 -13.32 -13.44
N LEU A 95 11.45 -12.66 -12.47
CA LEU A 95 12.08 -12.08 -11.29
C LEU A 95 12.13 -13.04 -10.07
N GLY A 96 11.77 -14.32 -10.24
CA GLY A 96 11.85 -15.33 -9.17
C GLY A 96 10.70 -15.31 -8.16
N ASN A 97 9.54 -14.75 -8.53
CA ASN A 97 8.31 -14.66 -7.72
C ASN A 97 8.50 -14.06 -6.30
N PRO A 98 9.15 -12.88 -6.13
CA PRO A 98 9.45 -12.31 -4.81
C PRO A 98 8.20 -12.03 -3.95
N HIS A 99 7.04 -11.86 -4.57
CA HIS A 99 5.74 -11.72 -3.90
C HIS A 99 5.29 -12.96 -3.09
N SER A 100 5.95 -14.11 -3.29
CA SER A 100 5.69 -15.34 -2.52
C SER A 100 6.48 -15.39 -1.19
N ASN A 101 7.42 -14.48 -0.97
CA ASN A 101 8.36 -14.51 0.16
C ASN A 101 7.86 -13.74 1.40
N PHE A 102 6.72 -13.07 1.32
CA PHE A 102 6.11 -12.31 2.42
C PHE A 102 4.58 -12.54 2.49
N LYS A 103 3.95 -12.19 3.62
CA LYS A 103 2.49 -12.11 3.72
C LYS A 103 1.99 -10.74 3.26
N ALA A 104 0.75 -10.63 2.83
CA ALA A 104 0.20 -9.38 2.32
C ALA A 104 -1.17 -9.01 2.93
N ILE A 105 -1.39 -7.73 3.18
CA ILE A 105 -2.73 -7.14 3.29
C ILE A 105 -2.97 -6.35 2.00
N HIS A 106 -3.98 -6.73 1.24
CA HIS A 106 -4.29 -6.11 -0.06
C HIS A 106 -5.51 -5.19 0.07
N ILE A 107 -5.38 -3.94 -0.36
CA ILE A 107 -6.38 -2.88 -0.14
C ILE A 107 -6.88 -2.35 -1.49
N ALA A 108 -8.18 -2.49 -1.72
CA ALA A 108 -8.91 -1.88 -2.83
C ALA A 108 -10.02 -0.96 -2.31
N GLY A 109 -10.56 -0.11 -3.19
CA GLY A 109 -11.55 0.90 -2.81
C GLY A 109 -11.44 2.17 -3.64
N THR A 110 -12.43 3.05 -3.57
CA THR A 110 -12.40 4.36 -4.23
C THR A 110 -11.59 5.34 -3.37
N LYS A 111 -12.02 5.62 -2.13
CA LYS A 111 -11.33 6.55 -1.21
C LYS A 111 -10.80 5.84 0.05
N GLY A 112 -9.83 6.45 0.71
CA GLY A 112 -9.28 5.97 1.99
C GLY A 112 -8.29 4.81 1.91
N LYS A 113 -7.94 4.33 0.71
CA LYS A 113 -6.94 3.26 0.49
C LYS A 113 -5.59 3.58 1.15
N GLY A 114 -4.88 4.61 0.67
CA GLY A 114 -3.61 5.07 1.26
C GLY A 114 -3.66 5.42 2.77
N SER A 115 -4.77 5.98 3.27
CA SER A 115 -4.95 6.23 4.71
C SER A 115 -5.04 4.94 5.52
N THR A 116 -5.80 3.96 5.02
CA THR A 116 -5.90 2.62 5.61
C THR A 116 -4.56 1.91 5.57
N ALA A 117 -3.82 2.02 4.46
CA ALA A 117 -2.47 1.47 4.31
C ALA A 117 -1.50 2.07 5.35
N ALA A 118 -1.50 3.39 5.51
CA ALA A 118 -0.65 4.09 6.47
C ALA A 118 -0.96 3.68 7.93
N PHE A 119 -2.24 3.63 8.31
CA PHE A 119 -2.64 3.20 9.66
C PHE A 119 -2.26 1.74 9.93
N LEU A 120 -2.59 0.82 9.02
CA LEU A 120 -2.24 -0.60 9.17
C LEU A 120 -0.73 -0.79 9.30
N SER A 121 0.05 -0.16 8.41
CA SER A 121 1.51 -0.32 8.41
C SER A 121 2.16 0.20 9.70
N ASN A 122 1.65 1.31 10.26
CA ASN A 122 2.17 1.86 11.50
C ASN A 122 1.67 1.12 12.76
N ILE A 123 0.48 0.50 12.72
CA ILE A 123 0.03 -0.41 13.78
C ILE A 123 0.91 -1.67 13.79
N LEU A 124 1.15 -2.28 12.63
CA LEU A 124 2.01 -3.47 12.49
C LEU A 124 3.45 -3.20 12.93
N ARG A 125 4.06 -2.09 12.51
CA ARG A 125 5.39 -1.65 12.99
C ARG A 125 5.41 -1.44 14.50
N ALA A 126 4.35 -0.86 15.08
CA ALA A 126 4.25 -0.71 16.53
C ALA A 126 4.09 -2.03 17.30
N GLN A 127 3.69 -3.13 16.63
CA GLN A 127 3.74 -4.50 17.16
C GLN A 127 5.08 -5.21 16.92
N GLY A 128 6.07 -4.55 16.29
CA GLY A 128 7.41 -5.07 16.05
C GLY A 128 7.62 -5.80 14.72
N TYR A 129 6.62 -5.85 13.84
CA TYR A 129 6.77 -6.45 12.50
C TYR A 129 7.68 -5.59 11.59
N SER A 130 8.48 -6.25 10.75
CA SER A 130 9.07 -5.66 9.56
C SER A 130 8.00 -5.50 8.48
N VAL A 131 7.74 -4.26 8.07
CA VAL A 131 6.60 -3.94 7.19
C VAL A 131 7.08 -3.27 5.91
N GLY A 132 6.71 -3.85 4.78
CA GLY A 132 6.71 -3.18 3.48
C GLY A 132 5.37 -2.46 3.27
N SER A 133 5.38 -1.29 2.61
CA SER A 133 4.12 -0.64 2.19
C SER A 133 4.24 -0.12 0.77
N TYR A 134 3.29 -0.49 -0.09
CA TYR A 134 3.17 -0.02 -1.48
C TYR A 134 1.90 0.81 -1.65
N THR A 135 2.04 2.10 -2.00
CA THR A 135 0.93 3.07 -2.10
C THR A 135 1.04 3.97 -3.33
N SER A 136 -0.08 4.51 -3.82
CA SER A 136 -0.09 5.36 -5.02
C SER A 136 -1.22 6.39 -5.04
N PRO A 137 -1.03 7.58 -5.65
CA PRO A 137 0.19 8.09 -6.27
C PRO A 137 1.21 8.62 -5.23
N HIS A 138 2.35 9.14 -5.72
CA HIS A 138 3.31 9.92 -4.91
C HIS A 138 3.05 11.43 -5.09
N ILE A 139 3.64 12.26 -4.24
CA ILE A 139 3.45 13.72 -4.25
C ILE A 139 4.72 14.48 -4.67
N LYS A 140 5.91 14.09 -4.19
CA LYS A 140 7.19 14.70 -4.61
C LYS A 140 8.15 13.71 -5.27
N THR A 141 8.37 12.54 -4.66
CA THR A 141 9.33 11.52 -5.15
C THR A 141 8.69 10.15 -5.30
N ILE A 142 9.08 9.41 -6.34
CA ILE A 142 8.62 8.04 -6.62
C ILE A 142 8.81 7.10 -5.42
N ARG A 143 9.84 7.36 -4.60
CA ARG A 143 10.15 6.62 -3.37
C ARG A 143 9.03 6.66 -2.33
N GLU A 144 8.19 7.72 -2.31
CA GLU A 144 7.04 7.80 -1.39
C GLU A 144 6.07 6.62 -1.58
N ARG A 145 6.07 5.99 -2.76
CA ARG A 145 5.24 4.81 -3.04
C ARG A 145 5.72 3.55 -2.35
N ILE A 146 6.97 3.49 -1.88
CA ILE A 146 7.58 2.28 -1.33
C ILE A 146 8.23 2.63 0.01
N THR A 147 7.67 2.15 1.11
CA THR A 147 8.28 2.29 2.45
C THR A 147 8.68 0.95 3.05
N LEU A 148 9.75 0.96 3.83
CA LEU A 148 10.33 -0.20 4.53
C LEU A 148 10.58 0.12 6.01
N GLY A 149 11.02 -0.89 6.76
CA GLY A 149 11.52 -0.76 8.13
C GLY A 149 10.52 -1.18 9.22
N THR A 150 11.05 -1.33 10.44
CA THR A 150 10.36 -1.87 11.62
C THR A 150 9.80 -0.82 12.58
N SER A 151 10.41 0.37 12.67
CA SER A 151 10.08 1.39 13.69
C SER A 151 9.25 2.56 13.15
N LEU A 152 9.65 3.15 12.03
CA LEU A 152 8.94 4.26 11.38
C LEU A 152 8.94 4.08 9.86
N ALA A 153 7.78 4.25 9.24
CA ALA A 153 7.64 4.24 7.78
C ALA A 153 8.58 5.27 7.15
N SER A 154 9.55 4.81 6.37
CA SER A 154 10.50 5.66 5.65
C SER A 154 10.53 5.27 4.17
N PRO A 155 10.45 6.24 3.22
CA PRO A 155 10.66 5.97 1.80
C PRO A 155 12.00 5.31 1.54
N VAL A 156 12.01 4.18 0.82
CA VAL A 156 13.24 3.42 0.49
C VAL A 156 14.32 4.33 -0.05
N SER A 157 15.60 4.15 0.35
CA SER A 157 16.65 5.11 -0.05
C SER A 157 16.85 5.13 -1.58
N ALA A 158 17.21 6.30 -2.14
CA ALA A 158 17.52 6.45 -3.56
C ALA A 158 18.55 5.40 -4.02
N LYS A 159 19.64 5.26 -3.26
CA LYS A 159 20.68 4.26 -3.47
C LYS A 159 20.17 2.82 -3.40
N SER A 160 19.28 2.48 -2.46
CA SER A 160 18.69 1.14 -2.35
C SER A 160 17.82 0.82 -3.58
N LEU A 161 17.03 1.78 -4.03
CA LEU A 161 16.15 1.67 -5.18
C LEU A 161 16.95 1.53 -6.48
N ASN A 162 17.96 2.39 -6.70
CA ASN A 162 18.87 2.31 -7.84
C ASN A 162 19.67 0.98 -7.82
N SER A 163 20.25 0.61 -6.69
CA SER A 163 21.02 -0.65 -6.57
C SER A 163 20.19 -1.89 -6.90
N LEU A 164 18.91 -1.91 -6.50
CA LEU A 164 18.00 -2.98 -6.93
C LEU A 164 17.71 -2.89 -8.43
N PHE A 165 17.35 -1.70 -8.94
CA PHE A 165 17.04 -1.49 -10.34
C PHE A 165 18.17 -2.00 -11.24
N GLN A 166 19.41 -1.57 -11.00
CA GLN A 166 20.59 -2.03 -11.74
C GLN A 166 20.74 -3.56 -11.71
N ARG A 167 20.48 -4.20 -10.56
CA ARG A 167 20.56 -5.65 -10.38
C ARG A 167 19.49 -6.42 -11.18
N ILE A 168 18.30 -5.86 -11.36
CA ILE A 168 17.20 -6.51 -12.09
C ILE A 168 17.01 -5.99 -13.53
N LYS A 169 17.73 -4.93 -13.93
CA LYS A 169 17.51 -4.19 -15.18
C LYS A 169 17.52 -5.10 -16.41
N LEU A 170 18.48 -6.02 -16.52
CA LEU A 170 18.56 -6.95 -17.65
C LEU A 170 17.32 -7.84 -17.77
N VAL A 171 16.73 -8.25 -16.65
CA VAL A 171 15.49 -9.04 -16.61
C VAL A 171 14.29 -8.18 -17.02
N LEU A 172 14.25 -6.92 -16.58
CA LEU A 172 13.22 -5.96 -17.01
C LEU A 172 13.31 -5.67 -18.52
N ASP A 173 14.51 -5.42 -19.04
CA ASP A 173 14.75 -5.17 -20.47
C ASP A 173 14.29 -6.35 -21.34
N GLN A 174 14.61 -7.59 -20.92
CA GLN A 174 14.13 -8.81 -21.58
C GLN A 174 12.61 -8.95 -21.49
N ALA A 175 12.00 -8.69 -20.33
CA ALA A 175 10.55 -8.75 -20.16
C ALA A 175 9.83 -7.70 -21.02
N VAL A 176 10.37 -6.48 -21.13
CA VAL A 176 9.85 -5.42 -22.01
C VAL A 176 9.90 -5.86 -23.48
N GLN A 177 10.98 -6.52 -23.92
CA GLN A 177 11.07 -7.06 -25.28
C GLN A 177 10.09 -8.21 -25.53
N LEU A 178 9.98 -9.17 -24.61
CA LEU A 178 9.05 -10.31 -24.71
C LEU A 178 7.59 -9.86 -24.77
N GLU A 179 7.23 -8.83 -24.00
CA GLU A 179 5.90 -8.22 -23.99
C GLU A 179 5.73 -7.14 -25.09
N GLN A 180 6.64 -7.07 -26.06
CA GLN A 180 6.58 -6.14 -27.21
C GLN A 180 6.40 -4.67 -26.81
N GLY A 181 7.00 -4.23 -25.69
CA GLY A 181 6.88 -2.88 -25.17
C GLY A 181 5.59 -2.58 -24.39
N HIS A 182 4.70 -3.57 -24.19
CA HIS A 182 3.41 -3.34 -23.53
C HIS A 182 3.46 -3.31 -21.99
N LEU A 183 4.63 -3.56 -21.37
CA LEU A 183 4.80 -3.38 -19.92
C LEU A 183 4.57 -1.92 -19.54
N THR A 184 3.71 -1.72 -18.54
CA THR A 184 3.36 -0.40 -18.04
C THR A 184 4.29 0.06 -16.92
N HIS A 185 4.32 1.38 -16.71
CA HIS A 185 4.99 2.02 -15.57
C HIS A 185 4.59 1.36 -14.23
N PHE A 186 3.31 1.07 -14.05
CA PHE A 186 2.77 0.54 -12.80
C PHE A 186 3.14 -0.94 -12.57
N GLU A 187 3.14 -1.78 -13.61
CA GLU A 187 3.60 -3.18 -13.51
C GLU A 187 5.08 -3.26 -13.10
N VAL A 188 5.95 -2.50 -13.77
CA VAL A 188 7.38 -2.49 -13.45
C VAL A 188 7.65 -1.92 -12.06
N LEU A 189 6.98 -0.84 -11.66
CA LEU A 189 7.12 -0.29 -10.30
C LEU A 189 6.60 -1.25 -9.22
N THR A 190 5.50 -1.97 -9.49
CA THR A 190 4.98 -3.01 -8.58
C THR A 190 6.00 -4.15 -8.42
N ALA A 191 6.61 -4.59 -9.52
CA ALA A 191 7.64 -5.62 -9.50
C ALA A 191 8.90 -5.18 -8.73
N VAL A 192 9.31 -3.91 -8.86
CA VAL A 192 10.40 -3.31 -8.07
C VAL A 192 10.06 -3.27 -6.57
N ALA A 193 8.85 -2.84 -6.21
CA ALA A 193 8.41 -2.80 -4.81
C ALA A 193 8.41 -4.19 -4.17
N PHE A 194 7.89 -5.20 -4.85
CA PHE A 194 7.87 -6.57 -4.34
C PHE A 194 9.28 -7.20 -4.24
N ASN A 195 10.20 -6.84 -5.14
CA ASN A 195 11.61 -7.21 -5.01
C ASN A 195 12.29 -6.55 -3.78
N LEU A 196 11.99 -5.28 -3.48
CA LEU A 196 12.48 -4.62 -2.26
C LEU A 196 11.96 -5.30 -1.00
N PHE A 197 10.67 -5.62 -0.96
CA PHE A 197 10.04 -6.30 0.18
C PHE A 197 10.64 -7.70 0.43
N ALA A 198 10.89 -8.46 -0.63
CA ALA A 198 11.57 -9.75 -0.52
C ALA A 198 13.05 -9.62 -0.12
N GLN A 199 13.77 -8.61 -0.62
CA GLN A 199 15.17 -8.37 -0.26
C GLN A 199 15.34 -7.94 1.21
N ASP A 200 14.41 -7.13 1.72
CA ASP A 200 14.40 -6.64 3.12
C ASP A 200 13.82 -7.68 4.10
N ASN A 201 13.34 -8.83 3.61
CA ASN A 201 12.68 -9.91 4.36
C ASN A 201 11.54 -9.37 5.24
N VAL A 202 10.64 -8.57 4.67
CA VAL A 202 9.49 -8.05 5.42
C VAL A 202 8.56 -9.19 5.83
N ASP A 203 8.08 -9.18 7.08
CA ASP A 203 7.11 -10.17 7.56
C ASP A 203 5.79 -10.03 6.80
N ILE A 204 5.39 -8.77 6.56
CA ILE A 204 4.12 -8.42 5.96
C ILE A 204 4.22 -7.16 5.09
N ALA A 205 3.56 -7.19 3.93
CA ALA A 205 3.44 -6.06 3.01
C ALA A 205 2.00 -5.52 3.00
N VAL A 206 1.84 -4.20 3.13
CA VAL A 206 0.55 -3.52 3.01
C VAL A 206 0.47 -2.88 1.62
N ILE A 207 -0.42 -3.39 0.78
CA ILE A 207 -0.39 -3.16 -0.67
C ILE A 207 -1.70 -2.50 -1.11
N GLU A 208 -1.61 -1.30 -1.67
CA GLU A 208 -2.71 -0.57 -2.31
C GLU A 208 -2.84 -0.96 -3.79
N ALA A 209 -4.04 -1.35 -4.22
CA ALA A 209 -4.35 -1.51 -5.65
C ALA A 209 -4.48 -0.14 -6.33
N GLY A 210 -3.85 0.03 -7.50
CA GLY A 210 -3.87 1.28 -8.27
C GLY A 210 -5.22 1.54 -8.92
N LEU A 211 -5.73 0.60 -9.71
CA LEU A 211 -7.01 0.70 -10.42
C LEU A 211 -7.89 -0.54 -10.19
N GLY A 212 -9.06 -0.32 -9.58
CA GLY A 212 -10.04 -1.38 -9.38
C GLY A 212 -9.52 -2.44 -8.40
N GLY A 213 -9.06 -3.57 -8.94
CA GLY A 213 -8.53 -4.70 -8.16
C GLY A 213 -8.38 -5.96 -8.99
N ALA A 214 -9.46 -6.42 -9.63
CA ALA A 214 -9.54 -7.68 -10.38
C ALA A 214 -8.43 -7.84 -11.44
N ARG A 215 -8.11 -6.76 -12.15
CA ARG A 215 -7.06 -6.70 -13.19
C ARG A 215 -5.88 -5.79 -12.82
N ASP A 216 -5.76 -5.41 -11.54
CA ASP A 216 -4.67 -4.53 -11.08
C ASP A 216 -3.36 -5.32 -10.96
N ALA A 217 -2.21 -4.73 -11.31
CA ALA A 217 -0.91 -5.41 -11.27
C ALA A 217 -0.56 -5.98 -9.88
N THR A 218 -1.10 -5.40 -8.81
CA THR A 218 -0.91 -5.93 -7.44
C THR A 218 -1.68 -7.23 -7.16
N ASN A 219 -2.67 -7.60 -7.97
CA ASN A 219 -3.56 -8.76 -7.73
C ASN A 219 -2.95 -10.13 -8.06
N ILE A 220 -1.64 -10.19 -8.30
CA ILE A 220 -0.86 -11.43 -8.46
C ILE A 220 -0.61 -12.17 -7.14
N ILE A 221 -0.96 -11.56 -5.98
CA ILE A 221 -0.86 -12.17 -4.65
C ILE A 221 -1.81 -13.38 -4.55
N SER A 222 -1.27 -14.56 -4.22
CA SER A 222 -2.01 -15.80 -4.02
C SER A 222 -2.75 -15.86 -2.66
N SER A 223 -3.73 -16.75 -2.53
CA SER A 223 -4.43 -16.98 -1.25
C SER A 223 -3.47 -17.42 -0.12
N SER A 224 -2.43 -18.19 -0.44
CA SER A 224 -1.41 -18.63 0.53
C SER A 224 -0.60 -17.48 1.13
N ASN A 225 -0.50 -16.36 0.40
CA ASN A 225 0.28 -15.19 0.81
C ASN A 225 -0.60 -14.03 1.30
N LEU A 226 -1.89 -14.02 0.96
CA LEU A 226 -2.83 -13.00 1.45
C LEU A 226 -3.28 -13.29 2.89
N ALA A 227 -2.90 -12.41 3.81
CA ALA A 227 -3.37 -12.42 5.20
C ALA A 227 -4.79 -11.84 5.33
N ALA A 228 -5.11 -10.78 4.57
CA ALA A 228 -6.45 -10.20 4.49
C ALA A 228 -6.63 -9.36 3.21
N ALA A 229 -7.84 -9.34 2.67
CA ALA A 229 -8.30 -8.31 1.74
C ALA A 229 -9.02 -7.18 2.51
N VAL A 230 -8.93 -5.95 2.02
CA VAL A 230 -9.70 -4.81 2.52
C VAL A 230 -10.36 -4.09 1.35
N ILE A 231 -11.69 -3.95 1.41
CA ILE A 231 -12.43 -3.06 0.52
C ILE A 231 -12.81 -1.83 1.35
N THR A 232 -12.28 -0.64 1.02
CA THR A 232 -12.59 0.57 1.81
C THR A 232 -13.99 1.08 1.47
N THR A 233 -14.13 1.98 0.50
CA THR A 233 -15.40 2.54 0.02
C THR A 233 -15.61 2.22 -1.46
N ILE A 234 -16.87 2.22 -1.90
CA ILE A 234 -17.25 2.15 -3.32
C ILE A 234 -17.99 3.43 -3.67
N SER A 235 -17.45 4.20 -4.62
CA SER A 235 -18.13 5.34 -5.24
C SER A 235 -17.64 5.50 -6.68
N GLU A 236 -18.32 6.35 -7.45
CA GLU A 236 -17.98 6.62 -8.85
C GLU A 236 -16.53 7.13 -8.98
N GLU A 237 -15.75 6.39 -9.76
CA GLU A 237 -14.34 6.64 -10.05
C GLU A 237 -14.01 5.82 -11.31
N HIS A 238 -13.31 6.43 -12.28
CA HIS A 238 -12.88 5.76 -13.51
C HIS A 238 -13.99 4.93 -14.22
N LEU A 239 -15.24 5.40 -14.22
CA LEU A 239 -16.41 4.67 -14.77
C LEU A 239 -16.15 4.04 -16.15
N ALA A 240 -15.58 4.81 -17.08
CA ALA A 240 -15.25 4.32 -18.42
C ALA A 240 -14.25 3.15 -18.43
N ALA A 241 -13.31 3.10 -17.48
CA ALA A 241 -12.34 2.02 -17.34
C ALA A 241 -12.89 0.81 -16.57
N LEU A 242 -13.83 1.03 -15.64
CA LEU A 242 -14.35 0.03 -14.71
C LEU A 242 -15.74 -0.50 -15.06
N GLY A 243 -16.22 -0.31 -16.30
CA GLY A 243 -17.44 -0.93 -16.83
C GLY A 243 -18.71 -0.05 -16.82
N GLY A 244 -18.63 1.18 -16.30
CA GLY A 244 -19.67 2.19 -16.45
C GLY A 244 -20.71 2.31 -15.32
N SER A 245 -20.65 1.48 -14.27
CA SER A 245 -21.59 1.57 -13.13
C SER A 245 -20.92 1.35 -11.77
N LEU A 246 -21.64 1.62 -10.67
CA LEU A 246 -21.16 1.33 -9.32
C LEU A 246 -21.01 -0.16 -9.06
N GLU A 247 -21.89 -0.99 -9.63
CA GLU A 247 -21.83 -2.45 -9.56
C GLU A 247 -20.59 -2.99 -10.27
N SER A 248 -20.27 -2.49 -11.46
CA SER A 248 -19.08 -2.91 -12.19
C SER A 248 -17.79 -2.47 -11.48
N ILE A 249 -17.79 -1.29 -10.84
CA ILE A 249 -16.74 -0.84 -9.92
C ILE A 249 -16.62 -1.79 -8.70
N ALA A 250 -17.74 -2.20 -8.10
CA ALA A 250 -17.75 -3.11 -6.96
C ALA A 250 -17.21 -4.51 -7.34
N VAL A 251 -17.63 -5.06 -8.48
CA VAL A 251 -17.10 -6.31 -9.04
C VAL A 251 -15.59 -6.19 -9.25
N ALA A 252 -15.12 -5.14 -9.92
CA ALA A 252 -13.70 -4.92 -10.17
C ALA A 252 -12.90 -4.81 -8.86
N LYS A 253 -13.34 -4.01 -7.88
CA LYS A 253 -12.63 -3.85 -6.60
C LYS A 253 -12.68 -5.14 -5.75
N SER A 254 -13.77 -5.90 -5.81
CA SER A 254 -13.90 -7.21 -5.12
C SER A 254 -13.00 -8.32 -5.66
N GLY A 255 -12.36 -8.12 -6.82
CA GLY A 255 -11.45 -9.10 -7.42
C GLY A 255 -10.17 -9.40 -6.62
N ILE A 256 -9.87 -8.62 -5.57
CA ILE A 256 -8.78 -8.91 -4.62
C ILE A 256 -9.17 -9.91 -3.53
N ILE A 257 -10.45 -10.26 -3.39
CA ILE A 257 -10.93 -11.26 -2.43
C ILE A 257 -10.50 -12.65 -2.93
N LYS A 258 -9.70 -13.36 -2.13
CA LYS A 258 -9.14 -14.69 -2.45
C LYS A 258 -9.72 -15.78 -1.56
N HIS A 259 -9.58 -17.03 -2.01
CA HIS A 259 -10.23 -18.18 -1.37
C HIS A 259 -9.75 -18.40 0.07
N GLY A 260 -10.68 -18.48 1.03
CA GLY A 260 -10.42 -18.74 2.46
C GLY A 260 -9.80 -17.58 3.24
N CYS A 261 -9.23 -16.57 2.56
CA CYS A 261 -8.69 -15.37 3.19
C CYS A 261 -9.82 -14.48 3.71
N PRO A 262 -9.69 -13.83 4.88
CA PRO A 262 -10.68 -12.88 5.38
C PRO A 262 -10.75 -11.62 4.51
N VAL A 263 -11.93 -11.01 4.44
CA VAL A 263 -12.16 -9.70 3.84
C VAL A 263 -12.75 -8.73 4.86
N VAL A 264 -12.13 -7.57 5.00
CA VAL A 264 -12.65 -6.43 5.78
C VAL A 264 -13.41 -5.50 4.83
N LEU A 265 -14.66 -5.22 5.17
CA LEU A 265 -15.54 -4.29 4.45
C LEU A 265 -15.66 -2.99 5.25
N GLY A 266 -15.02 -1.92 4.76
CA GLY A 266 -14.94 -0.61 5.43
C GLY A 266 -16.26 0.15 5.48
N GLY A 267 -16.95 0.25 4.33
CA GLY A 267 -18.29 0.83 4.24
C GLY A 267 -18.39 2.33 4.63
N PRO A 268 -19.63 2.82 4.87
CA PRO A 268 -20.89 2.15 4.52
C PRO A 268 -21.05 2.03 2.99
N TYR A 269 -21.88 1.08 2.54
CA TYR A 269 -22.19 0.90 1.11
C TYR A 269 -23.70 1.01 0.85
N LEU A 270 -24.07 1.19 -0.40
CA LEU A 270 -25.46 0.98 -0.83
C LEU A 270 -25.79 -0.53 -0.72
N PRO A 271 -27.02 -0.94 -0.34
CA PRO A 271 -27.34 -2.36 -0.09
C PRO A 271 -27.04 -3.30 -1.27
N HIS A 272 -27.28 -2.87 -2.51
CA HIS A 272 -26.96 -3.66 -3.71
C HIS A 272 -25.46 -3.81 -3.95
N ILE A 273 -24.65 -2.82 -3.56
CA ILE A 273 -23.19 -2.87 -3.62
C ILE A 273 -22.64 -3.80 -2.55
N GLU A 274 -23.15 -3.71 -1.31
CA GLU A 274 -22.74 -4.61 -0.24
C GLU A 274 -23.07 -6.08 -0.57
N LEU A 275 -24.22 -6.32 -1.20
CA LEU A 275 -24.61 -7.64 -1.69
C LEU A 275 -23.60 -8.21 -2.70
N ILE A 276 -23.10 -7.40 -3.63
CA ILE A 276 -22.04 -7.82 -4.58
C ILE A 276 -20.76 -8.23 -3.83
N LEU A 277 -20.31 -7.41 -2.87
CA LEU A 277 -19.11 -7.68 -2.08
C LEU A 277 -19.26 -8.97 -1.23
N ARG A 278 -20.41 -9.15 -0.58
CA ARG A 278 -20.72 -10.35 0.23
C ARG A 278 -20.90 -11.61 -0.63
N ASN A 279 -21.50 -11.50 -1.82
CA ASN A 279 -21.60 -12.62 -2.75
C ASN A 279 -20.21 -13.05 -3.27
N LYS A 280 -19.32 -12.09 -3.56
CA LYS A 280 -17.92 -12.38 -3.90
C LYS A 280 -17.18 -13.06 -2.75
N ALA A 281 -17.37 -12.59 -1.52
CA ALA A 281 -16.79 -13.23 -0.34
C ALA A 281 -17.30 -14.67 -0.14
N SER A 282 -18.63 -14.87 -0.23
CA SER A 282 -19.28 -16.19 -0.11
C SER A 282 -18.76 -17.19 -1.15
N SER A 283 -18.70 -16.79 -2.42
CA SER A 283 -18.13 -17.61 -3.52
C SER A 283 -16.62 -17.88 -3.41
N MET A 284 -15.91 -17.15 -2.54
CA MET A 284 -14.51 -17.40 -2.19
C MET A 284 -14.35 -18.07 -0.81
N CYS A 285 -15.43 -18.51 -0.16
CA CYS A 285 -15.40 -19.00 1.22
C CYS A 285 -14.65 -18.06 2.18
N SER A 286 -14.71 -16.75 1.91
CA SER A 286 -13.96 -15.68 2.57
C SER A 286 -14.73 -15.16 3.78
N PRO A 287 -14.18 -15.25 5.01
CA PRO A 287 -14.80 -14.66 6.20
C PRO A 287 -14.96 -13.14 6.06
N VAL A 288 -16.18 -12.64 6.21
CA VAL A 288 -16.47 -11.19 6.14
C VAL A 288 -16.42 -10.57 7.53
N ILE A 289 -15.62 -9.52 7.69
CA ILE A 289 -15.65 -8.62 8.85
C ILE A 289 -16.18 -7.26 8.36
N SER A 290 -17.20 -6.68 9.02
CA SER A 290 -17.66 -5.33 8.68
C SER A 290 -17.11 -4.31 9.67
N ALA A 291 -16.46 -3.26 9.16
CA ALA A 291 -16.05 -2.14 10.01
C ALA A 291 -17.26 -1.38 10.61
N SER A 292 -18.47 -1.59 10.07
CA SER A 292 -19.73 -1.05 10.57
C SER A 292 -20.48 -1.98 11.54
N ASP A 293 -19.90 -3.13 11.94
CA ASP A 293 -20.49 -4.00 12.96
C ASP A 293 -20.63 -3.24 14.30
N ILE A 294 -21.70 -3.51 15.07
CA ILE A 294 -22.12 -2.71 16.24
C ILE A 294 -21.05 -2.60 17.34
N GLY A 295 -20.12 -3.56 17.43
CA GLY A 295 -18.99 -3.51 18.37
C GLY A 295 -17.85 -2.59 17.95
N ASN A 296 -17.81 -2.10 16.71
CA ASN A 296 -16.74 -1.27 16.18
C ASN A 296 -17.05 0.22 16.37
N THR A 297 -16.50 0.83 17.43
CA THR A 297 -16.61 2.27 17.66
C THR A 297 -15.33 3.00 17.26
N SER A 298 -15.45 4.13 16.57
CA SER A 298 -14.33 5.05 16.32
C SER A 298 -14.67 6.48 16.74
N THR A 299 -13.72 7.19 17.35
CA THR A 299 -13.86 8.60 17.74
C THR A 299 -12.62 9.38 17.33
N ILE A 300 -12.81 10.39 16.48
CA ILE A 300 -11.73 11.30 16.07
C ILE A 300 -11.62 12.41 17.11
N LYS A 301 -10.50 12.47 17.86
CA LYS A 301 -10.31 13.42 18.98
C LYS A 301 -9.65 14.75 18.60
N GLY A 302 -9.35 14.96 17.32
CA GLY A 302 -8.86 16.24 16.79
C GLY A 302 -8.06 16.08 15.52
N ILE A 303 -7.77 17.20 14.85
CA ILE A 303 -6.84 17.30 13.73
C ILE A 303 -5.77 18.33 14.12
N SER A 304 -4.52 17.89 14.24
CA SER A 304 -3.35 18.74 14.44
C SER A 304 -2.65 18.92 13.10
N ASN A 305 -2.47 20.18 12.65
CA ASN A 305 -2.08 20.50 11.27
C ASN A 305 -0.59 20.78 11.04
N VAL A 306 0.26 20.85 12.08
CA VAL A 306 1.68 21.22 11.92
C VAL A 306 2.59 20.38 12.82
N VAL A 307 3.50 19.64 12.19
CA VAL A 307 4.79 19.24 12.78
C VAL A 307 5.88 19.60 11.77
N SER A 308 6.75 20.53 12.14
CA SER A 308 7.99 20.86 11.43
C SER A 308 7.85 21.08 9.92
N ASP A 309 6.94 21.98 9.50
CA ASP A 309 6.67 22.38 8.10
C ASP A 309 6.30 21.26 7.10
N ILE A 310 6.09 20.03 7.57
CA ILE A 310 5.60 18.92 6.75
C ILE A 310 4.09 18.77 6.97
N PRO A 311 3.25 18.86 5.90
CA PRO A 311 1.82 18.58 5.98
C PRO A 311 1.57 17.12 6.38
N CYS A 312 1.25 16.91 7.64
CA CYS A 312 0.99 15.63 8.27
C CYS A 312 -0.33 15.67 9.05
N GLN A 313 -1.02 14.54 9.05
CA GLN A 313 -2.19 14.34 9.90
C GLN A 313 -1.79 13.43 11.04
N LEU A 314 -1.76 13.96 12.26
CA LEU A 314 -1.66 13.16 13.48
C LEU A 314 -3.05 12.58 13.81
N SER A 315 -3.09 11.33 14.24
CA SER A 315 -4.29 10.67 14.72
C SER A 315 -3.90 9.62 15.76
N ASP A 316 -4.40 9.79 16.98
CA ASP A 316 -4.24 8.81 18.06
C ASP A 316 -5.25 7.68 17.86
N ILE A 317 -4.75 6.50 17.53
CA ILE A 317 -5.56 5.29 17.40
C ILE A 317 -5.51 4.52 18.72
N ILE A 318 -6.61 4.54 19.47
CA ILE A 318 -6.80 3.74 20.68
C ILE A 318 -7.56 2.48 20.28
N LEU A 319 -6.91 1.32 20.42
CA LEU A 319 -7.51 0.00 20.16
C LEU A 319 -7.90 -0.64 21.50
N ASN A 320 -9.20 -0.81 21.75
CA ASN A 320 -9.71 -1.64 22.84
C ASN A 320 -10.09 -3.01 22.25
N ILE A 321 -9.27 -4.03 22.48
CA ILE A 321 -9.45 -5.36 21.89
C ILE A 321 -10.21 -6.25 22.89
N GLU A 322 -11.51 -6.44 22.65
CA GLU A 322 -12.35 -7.30 23.50
C GLU A 322 -12.22 -8.79 23.14
N LYS A 323 -11.83 -9.10 21.90
CA LYS A 323 -11.72 -10.47 21.40
C LYS A 323 -10.81 -10.56 20.16
N ASP A 324 -9.87 -11.49 20.18
CA ASP A 324 -9.12 -11.87 18.98
C ASP A 324 -9.96 -12.76 18.06
N LEU A 325 -10.05 -12.37 16.78
CA LEU A 325 -10.50 -13.26 15.72
C LEU A 325 -9.31 -14.14 15.29
N ARG A 326 -9.38 -15.44 15.57
CA ARG A 326 -8.44 -16.40 15.00
C ARG A 326 -8.69 -16.52 13.50
N LEU A 327 -7.90 -15.79 12.72
CA LEU A 327 -7.84 -15.90 11.26
C LEU A 327 -7.11 -17.20 10.90
N VAL A 328 -7.82 -18.32 10.98
CA VAL A 328 -7.29 -19.63 10.61
C VAL A 328 -7.36 -19.80 9.10
N CYS A 329 -6.24 -19.62 8.41
CA CYS A 329 -6.06 -20.21 7.08
C CYS A 329 -5.77 -21.71 7.28
N THR A 330 -6.79 -22.55 7.07
CA THR A 330 -6.66 -24.02 6.94
C THR A 330 -6.21 -24.40 5.54
#